data_AF-A0A3D3SZF3-F1
#
_entry.id   AF-A0A3D3SZF3-F1
#
_cell.length_a   1.000
_cell.length_b   1.000
_cell.length_c   1.000
_cell.angle_alpha   90.00
_cell.angle_beta   90.00
_cell.angle_gamma   90.00
#
_symmetry.space_group_name_H-M   'P 1'
#
loop_
_entity.id
_entity.type
_entity.pdbx_description
1 polymer ?
#
loop_
_entity_poly.entity_id
_entity_poly.type
_entity_poly.pdbx_seq_one_letter_code
_entity_poly.pdbx_strand_id
1 'polypeptide(L)' 'MRFFFERMKMVVEPTGCLSLAGALHLGEKLKGKRVGILISGGNVDSETFCRLLASSSSTSLA' A
#
# COMPACT_ATOMS: atom_id res chain seq x y z
N MET A 1 -0.07 1.76 -2.62
CA MET A 1 1.08 1.68 -3.57
C MET A 1 2.31 2.40 -3.06
N ARG A 2 2.28 3.73 -2.84
CA ARG A 2 3.45 4.53 -2.42
C ARG A 2 4.21 3.96 -1.21
N PHE A 3 3.49 3.54 -0.15
CA PHE A 3 4.13 2.95 1.04
C PHE A 3 5.00 1.73 0.72
N PHE A 4 4.49 0.79 -0.09
CA PHE A 4 5.26 -0.38 -0.51
C PHE A 4 6.50 0.01 -1.31
N PHE A 5 6.36 0.96 -2.23
CA PHE A 5 7.49 1.41 -3.06
C PHE A 5 8.54 2.16 -2.24
N GLU A 6 8.16 3.15 -1.43
CA GLU A 6 9.10 3.99 -0.70
C GLU A 6 9.72 3.30 0.50
N ARG A 7 8.94 2.48 1.23
CA ARG A 7 9.38 1.89 2.50
C ARG A 7 9.85 0.46 2.37
N MET A 8 9.28 -0.32 1.47
CA MET A 8 9.62 -1.73 1.28
C MET A 8 10.37 -2.02 -0.02
N LYS A 9 10.47 -1.04 -0.93
CA LYS A 9 11.10 -1.17 -2.25
C LYS A 9 10.44 -2.24 -3.14
N MET A 10 9.14 -2.42 -2.95
CA MET A 10 8.32 -3.38 -3.69
C MET A 10 7.41 -2.67 -4.69
N VAL A 11 7.30 -3.22 -5.89
CA VAL A 11 6.25 -2.86 -6.85
C VAL A 11 5.01 -3.70 -6.54
N VAL A 12 3.90 -3.03 -6.23
CA VAL A 12 2.63 -3.65 -5.87
C VAL A 12 1.52 -2.97 -6.66
N GLU A 13 0.65 -3.76 -7.28
CA GLU A 13 -0.47 -3.25 -8.08
C GLU A 13 -1.58 -2.68 -7.16
N PRO A 14 -2.58 -1.96 -7.70
CA PRO A 14 -3.65 -1.38 -6.89
C PRO A 14 -4.38 -2.42 -6.02
N THR A 15 -4.77 -3.55 -6.58
CA THR A 15 -5.47 -4.63 -5.87
C THR A 15 -4.59 -5.28 -4.80
N GLY A 16 -3.29 -5.47 -5.09
CA GLY A 16 -2.30 -5.98 -4.13
C GLY A 16 -2.12 -5.08 -2.91
N CYS A 17 -2.56 -3.83 -2.95
CA CYS A 17 -2.49 -2.90 -1.83
C CYS A 17 -3.70 -2.97 -0.87
N LEU A 18 -4.79 -3.65 -1.22
CA LEU A 18 -6.05 -3.60 -0.48
C LEU A 18 -5.92 -4.11 0.97
N SER A 19 -5.15 -5.18 1.17
CA SER A 19 -4.93 -5.77 2.49
C SER A 19 -4.25 -4.79 3.46
N LEU A 20 -3.17 -4.12 3.02
CA LEU A 20 -2.48 -3.11 3.81
C LEU A 20 -3.37 -1.89 4.02
N ALA A 21 -4.07 -1.42 2.99
CA ALA A 21 -4.97 -0.28 3.11
C ALA A 21 -6.07 -0.53 4.16
N GLY A 22 -6.65 -1.73 4.17
CA GLY A 22 -7.61 -2.15 5.20
C GLY A 22 -7.00 -2.21 6.59
N ALA A 23 -5.78 -2.76 6.73
CA ALA A 23 -5.08 -2.82 8.01
C ALA A 23 -4.78 -1.41 8.57
N LEU A 24 -4.32 -0.50 7.72
CA LEU A 24 -4.09 0.90 8.09
C LEU A 24 -5.40 1.60 8.51
N HIS A 25 -6.50 1.33 7.80
CA HIS A 25 -7.82 1.86 8.16
C HIS A 25 -8.30 1.34 9.53
N LEU A 26 -7.97 0.10 9.90
CA LEU A 26 -8.31 -0.45 11.21
C LEU A 26 -7.48 0.16 12.36
N GLY A 27 -6.27 0.66 12.06
CA GLY A 27 -5.44 1.47 12.97
C GLY A 27 -5.34 0.90 14.39
N GLU A 28 -5.83 1.66 15.38
CA GLU A 28 -5.79 1.30 16.81
C GLU A 28 -6.42 -0.06 17.13
N LYS A 29 -7.38 -0.55 16.34
CA LYS A 29 -8.01 -1.87 16.57
C LYS A 29 -7.00 -3.02 16.44
N LEU A 30 -5.88 -2.80 15.76
CA LEU A 30 -4.82 -3.77 15.56
C LEU A 30 -3.63 -3.59 16.52
N LYS A 31 -3.67 -2.58 17.42
CA LYS A 31 -2.57 -2.30 18.35
C LYS A 31 -2.31 -3.49 19.29
N GLY A 32 -1.03 -3.82 19.46
CA GLY A 32 -0.59 -4.96 20.27
C GLY A 32 -0.84 -6.33 19.65
N LYS A 33 -1.37 -6.42 18.42
CA LYS A 33 -1.59 -7.67 17.70
C LYS A 33 -0.47 -7.92 16.68
N ARG A 34 -0.20 -9.19 16.40
CA ARG A 34 0.61 -9.60 15.25
C ARG A 34 -0.30 -9.66 14.03
N VAL A 35 0.01 -8.90 12.98
CA VAL A 35 -0.82 -8.77 11.78
C VAL A 35 -0.06 -9.28 10.57
N GLY A 36 -0.64 -10.25 9.86
CA GLY A 36 -0.16 -10.69 8.55
C GLY A 36 -0.83 -9.89 7.44
N ILE A 37 -0.05 -9.43 6.46
CA ILE A 37 -0.53 -8.69 5.30
C ILE A 37 -0.25 -9.54 4.05
N LEU A 38 -1.30 -9.91 3.31
CA LEU A 38 -1.17 -10.63 2.05
C LEU A 38 -0.98 -9.64 0.90
N ILE A 39 0.13 -9.77 0.18
CA ILE A 39 0.39 -9.02 -1.06
C ILE A 39 0.04 -9.95 -2.21
N SER A 40 -1.12 -9.75 -2.85
CA SER A 40 -1.63 -10.68 -3.87
C SER A 40 -0.91 -10.60 -5.21
N GLY A 41 -0.38 -9.42 -5.58
CA GLY A 41 0.18 -9.19 -6.90
C GLY A 41 0.88 -7.84 -7.07
N GLY A 42 1.74 -7.78 -8.08
CA GLY A 42 2.51 -6.60 -8.49
C GLY A 42 2.46 -6.36 -10.00
N ASN A 43 1.46 -6.90 -10.69
CA ASN A 43 1.37 -6.87 -12.14
C ASN A 43 0.75 -5.56 -12.61
N VAL A 44 1.59 -4.56 -12.84
CA VAL A 44 1.20 -3.22 -13.29
C VAL A 44 2.22 -2.70 -14.27
N ASP A 45 1.76 -2.07 -15.35
CA ASP A 45 2.64 -1.43 -16.31
C ASP A 45 3.27 -0.16 -15.72
N SER A 46 4.44 0.22 -16.22
CA SER A 46 5.24 1.33 -15.66
C SER A 46 4.53 2.68 -15.77
N GLU A 47 3.78 2.92 -16.85
CA GLU A 47 3.08 4.18 -17.06
C GLU A 47 1.96 4.36 -16.03
N THR A 48 1.12 3.33 -15.87
CA THR A 48 0.06 3.32 -14.86
C THR A 48 0.63 3.41 -13.45
N PHE A 49 1.72 2.68 -13.16
CA PHE A 49 2.37 2.73 -11.84
C PHE A 49 2.84 4.14 -11.50
N CYS A 50 3.59 4.79 -12.38
CA CYS A 50 4.08 6.16 -12.19
C CYS A 50 2.94 7.16 -12.04
N ARG A 51 1.90 7.07 -12.88
CA ARG A 51 0.72 7.92 -12.81
C ARG A 51 0.00 7.81 -11.47
N LEU A 52 -0.22 6.59 -10.97
CA LEU A 52 -0.91 6.34 -9.69
C LEU A 52 -0.07 6.77 -8.47
N LEU A 53 1.26 6.69 -8.58
CA LEU A 53 2.15 7.25 -7.55
C LEU A 53 2.12 8.77 -7.54
N ALA A 54 2.04 9.43 -8.71
CA ALA A 54 1.97 10.88 -8.82
C ALA A 54 0.59 11.43 -8.39
N SER A 55 -0.50 10.68 -8.60
CA SER A 55 -1.87 11.16 -8.36
C SER A 55 -2.32 11.11 -6.89
N SER A 56 -1.50 10.63 -5.96
CA SER A 56 -1.86 10.61 -4.53
C SER A 56 -1.46 11.92 -3.84
N SER A 57 -2.48 12.74 -3.56
CA SER A 57 -2.41 13.88 -2.65
C SER A 57 -1.91 13.43 -1.27
N SER A 58 -1.08 14.26 -0.67
CA SER A 58 -0.35 14.02 0.56
C SER A 58 -1.29 13.83 1.77
N THR A 59 -1.84 12.64 1.97
CA THR A 59 -2.36 12.26 3.29
C THR A 59 -1.16 11.92 4.15
N SER A 60 -0.86 12.76 5.15
CA SER A 60 0.19 12.49 6.13
C SER A 60 -0.11 11.16 6.81
N LEU A 61 0.73 10.16 6.52
CA LEU A 61 0.83 8.93 7.30
C LEU A 61 1.56 9.30 8.60
N ALA A 62 0.82 9.82 9.56
CA ALA A 62 1.23 9.98 10.95
C ALA A 62 0.27 9.17 11.82
#